data_AF-A0AB37QMP0-F1
#
_entry.id   AF-A0AB37QMP0-F1
#
_cell.length_a   1.000
_cell.length_b   1.000
_cell.length_c   1.000
_cell.angle_alpha   90.00
_cell.angle_beta   90.00
_cell.angle_gamma   90.00
#
_symmetry.space_group_name_H-M   'P 1'
#
loop_
_entity.id
_entity.type
_entity.pdbx_description
1 polymer ?
#
loop_
_entity_poly.entity_id
_entity_poly.type
_entity_poly.pdbx_seq_one_letter_code
_entity_poly.pdbx_strand_id
1 'polypeptide(L)'
;MSHDNAISLALATSSTTNTDPLAISTHMPPARFFEDGTALNRLLLEAPYMARCSDDKTATRVRPREYALRYPYMQVNRPGMVSWLVFDLDHANALAWDDAGLPAPNLMVRNRKSGHSQLFYAVPSVCTTENARAKPIQYMKAIYAAFAARLDADVDYHGGPVAKTPGHPWWETTEFHSHVYELGELASAVELTVKPWAIGPKLDQVSHSRHCILFEQLRYFAYSIVNRERELGSFESFMRSLDAYAYNHNSFLKQGFSENLPLSSIRATVKSVGRWTWDRYTGDRRCHRGAMQLDSSLSLTERQSLAAKRTNELRHKATESKIRAACRQLQDQGKALVRSAIATLAGVSVRTVASYTHILTEVSQPSSVSVLRGTRQPAKAATGAHGQVDSTTPQPAPGQAANRRAPGVQSGVHQISAVPKGPQAGERLTKEHDDCS
;
A
#
# COMPACT_ATOMS: atom_id res chain seq x y z
N MET A 1 -15.30 42.76 -75.70
CA MET A 1 -14.97 41.54 -74.92
C MET A 1 -15.59 41.68 -73.55
N SER A 2 -16.61 40.90 -73.22
CA SER A 2 -16.71 40.32 -71.89
C SER A 2 -17.81 39.28 -71.90
N HIS A 3 -17.42 38.06 -71.55
CA HIS A 3 -18.24 36.88 -71.49
C HIS A 3 -19.03 36.81 -70.19
N ASP A 4 -20.15 36.11 -70.29
CA ASP A 4 -20.93 35.56 -69.19
C ASP A 4 -20.06 34.96 -68.08
N ASN A 5 -20.49 35.13 -66.83
CA ASN A 5 -20.20 34.10 -65.84
C ASN A 5 -21.31 34.03 -64.78
N ALA A 6 -22.06 32.93 -64.85
CA ALA A 6 -23.03 32.50 -63.85
C ALA A 6 -22.29 31.94 -62.63
N ILE A 7 -22.65 32.40 -61.44
CA ILE A 7 -22.20 31.78 -60.17
C ILE A 7 -23.26 30.75 -59.79
N SER A 8 -22.96 29.48 -60.07
CA SER A 8 -23.75 28.32 -59.68
C SER A 8 -23.29 27.81 -58.31
N LEU A 9 -24.26 27.63 -57.42
CA LEU A 9 -24.14 27.02 -56.10
C LEU A 9 -23.73 25.54 -56.26
N ALA A 10 -22.61 25.12 -55.68
CA ALA A 10 -22.18 23.72 -55.64
C ALA A 10 -21.82 23.29 -54.22
N LEU A 11 -22.48 22.23 -53.75
CA LEU A 11 -22.19 21.50 -52.52
C LEU A 11 -20.72 21.05 -52.50
N ALA A 12 -20.01 21.41 -51.43
CA ALA A 12 -18.76 20.76 -51.06
C ALA A 12 -18.99 19.92 -49.80
N THR A 13 -18.70 18.63 -49.97
CA THR A 13 -18.79 17.51 -49.05
C THR A 13 -18.08 17.75 -47.72
N SER A 14 -18.81 17.67 -46.60
CA SER A 14 -18.22 17.56 -45.26
C SER A 14 -17.70 16.14 -45.05
N SER A 15 -16.39 16.04 -44.88
CA SER A 15 -15.65 14.85 -44.49
C SER A 15 -16.23 14.19 -43.24
N THR A 16 -16.51 12.91 -43.36
CA THR A 16 -16.94 11.95 -42.34
C THR A 16 -16.25 12.14 -40.99
N THR A 17 -17.00 12.60 -40.00
CA THR A 17 -16.68 12.38 -38.58
C THR A 17 -16.80 10.89 -38.31
N ASN A 18 -15.66 10.27 -38.00
CA ASN A 18 -15.56 8.87 -37.62
C ASN A 18 -16.08 8.73 -36.17
N THR A 19 -17.41 8.66 -36.02
CA THR A 19 -18.08 8.39 -34.75
C THR A 19 -18.09 6.87 -34.51
N ASP A 20 -17.21 6.40 -33.63
CA ASP A 20 -17.16 5.02 -33.14
C ASP A 20 -18.53 4.67 -32.48
N PRO A 21 -19.29 3.65 -32.92
CA PRO A 21 -20.70 3.46 -32.53
C PRO A 21 -20.96 3.01 -31.08
N LEU A 22 -19.93 2.90 -30.25
CA LEU A 22 -20.03 2.34 -28.89
C LEU A 22 -20.14 3.40 -27.78
N ALA A 23 -20.20 4.69 -28.12
CA ALA A 23 -20.24 5.79 -27.16
C ALA A 23 -21.67 6.30 -26.83
N ILE A 24 -22.61 5.39 -26.59
CA ILE A 24 -23.91 5.69 -25.96
C ILE A 24 -24.06 4.73 -24.78
N SER A 25 -24.17 5.29 -23.58
CA SER A 25 -24.08 4.62 -22.27
C SER A 25 -25.25 3.65 -21.98
N THR A 26 -25.30 2.54 -22.70
CA THR A 26 -26.21 1.39 -22.49
C THR A 26 -25.51 0.16 -21.94
N HIS A 27 -24.19 0.21 -21.76
CA HIS A 27 -23.42 -0.92 -21.25
C HIS A 27 -23.74 -1.20 -19.77
N MET A 28 -24.18 -2.42 -19.48
CA MET A 28 -24.33 -2.91 -18.10
C MET A 28 -22.97 -3.41 -17.59
N PRO A 29 -22.52 -3.03 -16.38
CA PRO A 29 -21.29 -3.54 -15.81
C PRO A 29 -21.30 -5.08 -15.71
N PRO A 30 -20.15 -5.75 -15.90
CA PRO A 30 -20.04 -7.20 -15.73
C PRO A 30 -20.56 -7.66 -14.36
N ALA A 31 -21.21 -8.83 -14.32
CA ALA A 31 -21.73 -9.42 -13.08
C ALA A 31 -20.66 -9.59 -11.98
N ARG A 32 -19.38 -9.74 -12.38
CA ARG A 32 -18.23 -9.84 -11.47
C ARG A 32 -18.11 -8.68 -10.47
N PHE A 33 -18.62 -7.48 -10.80
CA PHE A 33 -18.66 -6.36 -9.85
C PHE A 33 -19.50 -6.63 -8.60
N PHE A 34 -20.44 -7.56 -8.70
CA PHE A 34 -21.36 -7.94 -7.62
C PHE A 34 -21.03 -9.31 -7.02
N GLU A 35 -19.90 -9.92 -7.43
CA GLU A 35 -19.36 -11.13 -6.82
C GLU A 35 -18.39 -10.77 -5.70
N ASP A 36 -18.75 -11.11 -4.46
CA ASP A 36 -17.92 -10.86 -3.28
C ASP A 36 -16.53 -11.51 -3.41
N GLY A 37 -15.52 -10.79 -2.95
CA GLY A 37 -14.14 -11.29 -2.92
C GLY A 37 -13.40 -11.22 -4.26
N THR A 38 -13.97 -10.60 -5.31
CA THR A 38 -13.27 -10.26 -6.56
C THR A 38 -12.59 -8.89 -6.47
N ALA A 39 -11.57 -8.66 -7.31
CA ALA A 39 -10.91 -7.36 -7.40
C ALA A 39 -11.84 -6.28 -8.00
N LEU A 40 -12.73 -6.67 -8.90
CA LEU A 40 -13.75 -5.78 -9.48
C LEU A 40 -14.80 -5.36 -8.44
N ASN A 41 -15.27 -6.29 -7.61
CA ASN A 41 -16.17 -5.96 -6.50
C ASN A 41 -15.51 -4.97 -5.51
N ARG A 42 -14.24 -5.18 -5.19
CA ARG A 42 -13.48 -4.21 -4.38
C ARG A 42 -13.42 -2.83 -5.04
N LEU A 43 -13.22 -2.75 -6.36
CA LEU A 43 -13.23 -1.46 -7.06
C LEU A 43 -14.55 -0.72 -6.82
N LEU A 44 -15.69 -1.40 -6.92
CA LEU A 44 -17.00 -0.82 -6.64
C LEU A 44 -17.12 -0.37 -5.18
N LEU A 45 -16.70 -1.18 -4.22
CA LEU A 45 -16.77 -0.84 -2.80
C LEU A 45 -15.87 0.36 -2.41
N GLU A 46 -14.68 0.44 -3.02
CA GLU A 46 -13.67 1.44 -2.70
C GLU A 46 -13.78 2.73 -3.51
N ALA A 47 -14.58 2.74 -4.57
CA ALA A 47 -14.93 3.95 -5.31
C ALA A 47 -15.78 4.91 -4.45
N PRO A 48 -15.71 6.23 -4.71
CA PRO A 48 -16.60 7.20 -4.07
C PRO A 48 -18.07 6.87 -4.34
N TYR A 49 -18.95 7.09 -3.36
CA TYR A 49 -20.40 6.92 -3.57
C TYR A 49 -20.89 7.72 -4.78
N MET A 50 -20.45 8.97 -4.89
CA MET A 50 -20.59 9.82 -6.08
C MET A 50 -19.23 9.95 -6.76
N ALA A 51 -18.95 9.08 -7.72
CA ALA A 51 -17.69 9.02 -8.43
C ALA A 51 -17.69 9.98 -9.63
N ARG A 52 -16.55 10.64 -9.87
CA ARG A 52 -16.32 11.33 -11.15
C ARG A 52 -16.20 10.30 -12.27
N CYS A 53 -16.74 10.61 -13.45
CA CYS A 53 -16.67 9.76 -14.63
C CYS A 53 -16.78 10.57 -15.92
N SER A 54 -16.29 10.02 -17.03
CA SER A 54 -16.32 10.69 -18.33
C SER A 54 -16.08 9.71 -19.48
N ASP A 55 -16.51 10.12 -20.68
CA ASP A 55 -16.22 9.42 -21.94
C ASP A 55 -14.75 9.60 -22.39
N ASP A 56 -14.09 10.63 -21.86
CA ASP A 56 -12.68 10.97 -22.08
C ASP A 56 -11.93 11.16 -20.75
N LYS A 57 -10.70 11.69 -20.77
CA LYS A 57 -9.89 11.92 -19.57
C LYS A 57 -10.33 13.15 -18.74
N THR A 58 -11.42 13.85 -19.07
CA THR A 58 -11.75 15.17 -18.49
C THR A 58 -12.50 15.13 -17.14
N ALA A 59 -12.97 13.96 -16.69
CA ALA A 59 -13.67 13.80 -15.41
C ALA A 59 -14.90 14.73 -15.22
N THR A 60 -15.61 15.02 -16.31
CA THR A 60 -16.66 16.06 -16.39
C THR A 60 -17.97 15.72 -15.70
N ARG A 61 -18.29 14.44 -15.46
CA ARG A 61 -19.55 14.01 -14.86
C ARG A 61 -19.35 13.46 -13.45
N VAL A 62 -20.36 13.55 -12.61
CA VAL A 62 -20.43 12.91 -11.29
C VAL A 62 -21.69 12.04 -11.23
N ARG A 63 -21.54 10.77 -10.89
CA ARG A 63 -22.63 9.78 -10.87
C ARG A 63 -22.47 8.83 -9.68
N PRO A 64 -23.55 8.17 -9.23
CA PRO A 64 -23.40 7.04 -8.31
C PRO A 64 -22.44 6.01 -8.90
N ARG A 65 -21.56 5.43 -8.09
CA ARG A 65 -20.50 4.50 -8.53
C ARG A 65 -20.99 3.36 -9.41
N GLU A 66 -22.19 2.83 -9.17
CA GLU A 66 -22.81 1.76 -9.96
C GLU A 66 -23.11 2.21 -11.41
N TYR A 67 -23.37 3.50 -11.61
CA TYR A 67 -23.55 4.13 -12.92
C TYR A 67 -22.23 4.62 -13.51
N ALA A 68 -21.27 5.04 -12.68
CA ALA A 68 -19.95 5.47 -13.12
C ALA A 68 -19.20 4.36 -13.87
N LEU A 69 -19.44 3.09 -13.52
CA LEU A 69 -18.91 1.90 -14.22
C LEU A 69 -19.27 1.82 -15.71
N ARG A 70 -20.31 2.54 -16.15
CA ARG A 70 -20.76 2.57 -17.55
C ARG A 70 -19.96 3.53 -18.43
N TYR A 71 -18.99 4.21 -17.85
CA TYR A 71 -18.11 5.15 -18.54
C TYR A 71 -16.70 4.58 -18.64
N PRO A 72 -15.96 4.88 -19.72
CA PRO A 72 -14.60 4.39 -19.91
C PRO A 72 -13.61 4.95 -18.88
N TYR A 73 -13.86 6.12 -18.31
CA TYR A 73 -13.04 6.66 -17.24
C TYR A 73 -13.87 6.91 -15.98
N MET A 74 -13.34 6.51 -14.82
CA MET A 74 -13.99 6.73 -13.53
C MET A 74 -12.99 6.99 -12.40
N GLN A 75 -13.47 7.64 -11.34
CA GLN A 75 -12.73 7.81 -10.11
C GLN A 75 -12.75 6.51 -9.30
N VAL A 76 -11.57 5.96 -9.03
CA VAL A 76 -11.42 4.65 -8.37
C VAL A 76 -11.11 4.73 -6.88
N ASN A 77 -10.57 5.87 -6.43
CA ASN A 77 -10.26 6.13 -5.02
C ASN A 77 -11.19 7.19 -4.44
N ARG A 78 -11.69 6.95 -3.22
CA ARG A 78 -12.45 7.92 -2.43
C ARG A 78 -11.63 9.20 -2.18
N PRO A 79 -12.27 10.38 -2.11
CA PRO A 79 -11.60 11.60 -1.66
C PRO A 79 -10.95 11.40 -0.28
N GLY A 80 -9.68 11.75 -0.16
CA GLY A 80 -8.94 11.61 1.10
C GLY A 80 -8.58 10.17 1.50
N MET A 81 -8.79 9.17 0.63
CA MET A 81 -8.47 7.76 0.90
C MET A 81 -7.93 7.07 -0.35
N VAL A 82 -6.72 6.50 -0.25
CA VAL A 82 -6.11 5.74 -1.34
C VAL A 82 -6.23 4.25 -1.04
N SER A 83 -7.04 3.55 -1.83
CA SER A 83 -7.29 2.10 -1.75
C SER A 83 -6.64 1.33 -2.90
N TRP A 84 -6.36 2.04 -3.98
CA TRP A 84 -5.75 1.53 -5.21
C TRP A 84 -4.53 2.38 -5.57
N LEU A 85 -3.38 1.74 -5.72
CA LEU A 85 -2.24 2.33 -6.41
C LEU A 85 -2.38 2.01 -7.90
N VAL A 86 -2.49 3.05 -8.72
CA VAL A 86 -2.72 2.93 -10.17
C VAL A 86 -1.51 3.45 -10.91
N PHE A 87 -0.89 2.61 -11.73
CA PHE A 87 0.28 2.96 -12.54
C PHE A 87 -0.11 2.98 -14.02
N ASP A 88 0.07 4.10 -14.71
CA ASP A 88 -0.16 4.19 -16.16
C ASP A 88 1.14 3.89 -16.90
N LEU A 89 1.08 2.90 -17.78
CA LEU A 89 2.20 2.44 -18.60
C LEU A 89 1.99 2.93 -20.03
N ASP A 90 2.84 3.88 -20.45
CA ASP A 90 2.80 4.48 -21.78
C ASP A 90 3.59 3.68 -22.83
N HIS A 91 3.85 2.41 -22.56
CA HIS A 91 4.50 1.47 -23.48
C HIS A 91 3.63 0.24 -23.75
N ALA A 92 3.90 -0.49 -24.84
CA ALA A 92 3.11 -1.65 -25.24
C ALA A 92 3.30 -2.90 -24.34
N ASN A 93 4.34 -2.91 -23.49
CA ASN A 93 4.59 -4.03 -22.59
C ASN A 93 3.66 -4.01 -21.36
N ALA A 94 2.46 -4.56 -21.51
CA ALA A 94 1.49 -4.64 -20.42
C ALA A 94 1.92 -5.58 -19.27
N LEU A 95 2.95 -6.42 -19.48
CA LEU A 95 3.50 -7.36 -18.50
C LEU A 95 4.82 -6.89 -17.90
N ALA A 96 5.15 -5.60 -18.02
CA ALA A 96 6.38 -5.01 -17.47
C ALA A 96 6.59 -5.30 -15.98
N TRP A 97 5.51 -5.54 -15.22
CA TRP A 97 5.60 -5.96 -13.82
C TRP A 97 6.28 -7.32 -13.63
N ASP A 98 6.05 -8.29 -14.53
CA ASP A 98 6.65 -9.63 -14.43
C ASP A 98 8.14 -9.58 -14.82
N ASP A 99 8.47 -8.82 -15.88
CA ASP A 99 9.84 -8.57 -16.30
C ASP A 99 10.65 -7.82 -15.22
N ALA A 100 10.01 -6.88 -14.52
CA ALA A 100 10.61 -6.16 -13.40
C ALA A 100 10.66 -6.98 -12.09
N GLY A 101 10.14 -8.21 -12.06
CA GLY A 101 10.10 -9.06 -10.87
C GLY A 101 9.21 -8.52 -9.74
N LEU A 102 8.23 -7.66 -10.08
CA LEU A 102 7.28 -7.08 -9.14
C LEU A 102 6.15 -8.09 -8.83
N PRO A 103 5.46 -7.94 -7.69
CA PRO A 103 4.25 -8.71 -7.42
C PRO A 103 3.23 -8.49 -8.54
N ALA A 104 2.42 -9.52 -8.81
CA ALA A 104 1.35 -9.41 -9.79
C ALA A 104 0.35 -8.30 -9.39
N PRO A 105 -0.12 -7.47 -10.32
CA PRO A 105 -1.18 -6.51 -10.03
C PRO A 105 -2.50 -7.26 -9.81
N ASN A 106 -3.46 -6.63 -9.15
CA ASN A 106 -4.82 -7.19 -9.04
C ASN A 106 -5.55 -7.13 -10.37
N LEU A 107 -5.46 -5.98 -11.05
CA LEU A 107 -6.09 -5.72 -12.34
C LEU A 107 -5.08 -5.09 -13.30
N MET A 108 -5.18 -5.47 -14.57
CA MET A 108 -4.52 -4.80 -15.69
C MET A 108 -5.58 -4.35 -16.68
N VAL A 109 -5.58 -3.06 -17.03
CA VAL A 109 -6.55 -2.45 -17.93
C VAL A 109 -5.83 -1.88 -19.14
N ARG A 110 -5.88 -2.60 -20.27
CA ARG A 110 -5.14 -2.29 -21.50
C ARG A 110 -6.02 -1.59 -22.53
N ASN A 111 -5.44 -0.60 -23.21
CA ASN A 111 -6.02 -0.01 -24.40
C ASN A 111 -5.81 -0.96 -25.60
N ARG A 112 -6.90 -1.41 -26.21
CA ARG A 112 -6.89 -2.35 -27.35
C ARG A 112 -6.17 -1.78 -28.58
N LYS A 113 -6.19 -0.46 -28.78
CA LYS A 113 -5.59 0.22 -29.94
C LYS A 113 -4.12 0.57 -29.71
N SER A 114 -3.79 1.25 -28.61
CA SER A 114 -2.43 1.76 -28.36
C SER A 114 -1.50 0.80 -27.60
N GLY A 115 -2.04 -0.21 -26.93
CA GLY A 115 -1.26 -1.11 -26.06
C GLY A 115 -0.95 -0.54 -24.67
N HIS A 116 -1.13 0.77 -24.43
CA HIS A 116 -0.93 1.38 -23.11
C HIS A 116 -1.87 0.79 -22.07
N SER A 117 -1.34 0.51 -20.88
CA SER A 117 -2.07 -0.23 -19.83
C SER A 117 -1.97 0.46 -18.49
N GLN A 118 -3.04 0.36 -17.70
CA GLN A 118 -3.02 0.74 -16.29
C GLN A 118 -2.98 -0.49 -15.40
N LEU A 119 -2.04 -0.53 -14.46
CA LEU A 119 -1.94 -1.58 -13.45
C LEU A 119 -2.54 -1.09 -12.13
N PHE A 120 -3.32 -1.95 -11.49
CA PHE A 120 -3.99 -1.65 -10.22
C PHE A 120 -3.49 -2.58 -9.13
N TYR A 121 -2.96 -2.01 -8.06
CA TYR A 121 -2.58 -2.72 -6.83
C TYR A 121 -3.53 -2.32 -5.71
N ALA A 122 -4.23 -3.30 -5.14
CA ALA A 122 -5.10 -3.14 -4.00
C ALA A 122 -4.25 -3.03 -2.73
N VAL A 123 -4.46 -1.97 -1.95
CA VAL A 123 -3.79 -1.75 -0.65
C VAL A 123 -4.83 -1.43 0.43
N PRO A 124 -4.54 -1.68 1.73
CA PRO A 124 -5.35 -1.14 2.81
C PRO A 124 -5.52 0.37 2.65
N SER A 125 -6.73 0.88 2.84
CA SER A 125 -7.05 2.30 2.66
C SER A 125 -6.09 3.19 3.47
N VAL A 126 -5.31 4.02 2.77
CA VAL A 126 -4.45 5.03 3.39
C VAL A 126 -5.19 6.36 3.39
N CYS A 127 -5.45 6.89 4.59
CA CYS A 127 -6.03 8.22 4.74
C CYS A 127 -5.04 9.30 4.32
N THR A 128 -5.46 10.21 3.43
CA THR A 128 -4.66 11.31 2.86
C THR A 128 -5.24 12.69 3.16
N THR A 129 -6.24 12.78 4.04
CA THR A 129 -6.77 14.07 4.55
C THR A 129 -5.72 14.85 5.33
N GLU A 130 -5.95 16.14 5.57
CA GLU A 130 -5.03 17.01 6.33
C GLU A 130 -4.74 16.50 7.76
N ASN A 131 -5.70 15.84 8.39
CA ASN A 131 -5.56 15.27 9.74
C ASN A 131 -4.89 13.88 9.77
N ALA A 132 -4.51 13.34 8.61
CA ALA A 132 -3.95 12.00 8.52
C ALA A 132 -2.48 11.95 8.97
N ARG A 133 -2.05 10.77 9.42
CA ARG A 133 -0.67 10.54 9.85
C ARG A 133 0.27 10.66 8.66
N ALA A 134 1.27 11.54 8.75
CA ALA A 134 2.24 11.75 7.68
C ALA A 134 3.05 10.50 7.31
N LYS A 135 3.37 9.64 8.30
CA LYS A 135 4.22 8.45 8.09
C LYS A 135 3.62 7.45 7.07
N PRO A 136 2.37 6.94 7.23
CA PRO A 136 1.72 6.11 6.22
C PRO A 136 1.65 6.74 4.83
N ILE A 137 1.32 8.04 4.74
CA ILE A 137 1.23 8.75 3.46
C ILE A 137 2.58 8.78 2.76
N GLN A 138 3.64 9.15 3.48
CA GLN A 138 5.01 9.19 2.95
C GLN A 138 5.48 7.80 2.55
N TYR A 139 5.17 6.78 3.35
CA TYR A 139 5.53 5.40 3.05
C TYR A 139 4.85 4.90 1.77
N MET A 140 3.55 5.12 1.63
CA MET A 140 2.79 4.83 0.41
C MET A 140 3.35 5.57 -0.79
N LYS A 141 3.64 6.88 -0.67
CA LYS A 141 4.23 7.68 -1.75
C LYS A 141 5.62 7.17 -2.17
N ALA A 142 6.45 6.74 -1.20
CA ALA A 142 7.76 6.14 -1.50
C ALA A 142 7.63 4.82 -2.26
N ILE A 143 6.68 3.96 -1.86
CA ILE A 143 6.37 2.72 -2.57
C ILE A 143 5.90 3.03 -3.98
N TYR A 144 4.98 3.99 -4.13
CA TYR A 144 4.49 4.41 -5.44
C TYR A 144 5.63 4.87 -6.35
N ALA A 145 6.50 5.75 -5.88
CA ALA A 145 7.64 6.24 -6.66
C ALA A 145 8.61 5.11 -7.06
N ALA A 146 8.88 4.16 -6.16
CA ALA A 146 9.75 3.02 -6.45
C ALA A 146 9.12 2.05 -7.47
N PHE A 147 7.82 1.79 -7.38
CA PHE A 147 7.09 0.99 -8.39
C PHE A 147 7.06 1.70 -9.74
N ALA A 148 6.74 3.00 -9.77
CA ALA A 148 6.70 3.77 -11.00
C ALA A 148 8.05 3.74 -11.74
N ALA A 149 9.16 3.91 -11.00
CA ALA A 149 10.51 3.82 -11.56
C ALA A 149 10.86 2.41 -12.09
N ARG A 150 10.38 1.35 -11.45
CA ARG A 150 10.62 -0.03 -11.90
C ARG A 150 9.77 -0.43 -13.10
N LEU A 151 8.59 0.18 -13.22
CA LEU A 151 7.63 -0.07 -14.29
C LEU A 151 7.80 0.85 -15.50
N ASP A 152 8.72 1.83 -15.44
CA ASP A 152 8.80 2.94 -16.40
C ASP A 152 7.44 3.64 -16.61
N ALA A 153 6.70 3.79 -15.49
CA ALA A 153 5.38 4.39 -15.46
C ALA A 153 5.49 5.92 -15.36
N ASP A 154 4.43 6.62 -15.81
CA ASP A 154 4.34 8.06 -15.68
C ASP A 154 4.43 8.49 -14.19
N VAL A 155 5.48 9.24 -13.87
CA VAL A 155 5.81 9.69 -12.51
C VAL A 155 4.90 10.84 -12.07
N ASP A 156 4.41 11.62 -13.04
CA ASP A 156 3.49 12.74 -12.83
C ASP A 156 2.04 12.28 -12.72
N TYR A 157 1.76 11.02 -13.10
CA TYR A 157 0.49 10.38 -12.84
C TYR A 157 0.35 10.08 -11.34
N HIS A 158 -0.22 10.99 -10.57
CA HIS A 158 -0.55 10.77 -9.16
C HIS A 158 -1.92 10.12 -8.95
N GLY A 159 -2.31 9.21 -9.84
CA GLY A 159 -3.66 8.65 -9.88
C GLY A 159 -4.69 9.75 -10.13
N GLY A 160 -4.58 10.40 -11.30
CA GLY A 160 -5.39 11.55 -11.72
C GLY A 160 -6.90 11.45 -11.43
N PRO A 161 -7.70 12.51 -11.64
CA PRO A 161 -9.08 12.57 -11.15
C PRO A 161 -9.95 11.36 -11.58
N VAL A 162 -9.59 10.71 -12.68
CA VAL A 162 -10.17 9.45 -13.17
C VAL A 162 -9.07 8.51 -13.70
N ALA A 163 -9.31 7.21 -13.62
CA ALA A 163 -8.52 6.14 -14.24
C ALA A 163 -9.36 5.39 -15.29
N LYS A 164 -8.73 4.54 -16.12
CA LYS A 164 -9.44 3.62 -17.02
C LYS A 164 -10.32 2.69 -16.18
N THR A 165 -11.62 2.65 -16.45
CA THR A 165 -12.59 1.83 -15.71
C THR A 165 -12.35 0.33 -15.98
N PRO A 166 -11.85 -0.46 -15.01
CA PRO A 166 -11.74 -1.91 -15.18
C PRO A 166 -13.11 -2.53 -15.54
N GLY A 167 -13.11 -3.54 -16.41
CA GLY A 167 -14.33 -4.22 -16.84
C GLY A 167 -15.20 -3.47 -17.86
N HIS A 168 -14.82 -2.25 -18.26
CA HIS A 168 -15.52 -1.53 -19.34
C HIS A 168 -15.08 -2.05 -20.73
N PRO A 169 -16.00 -2.23 -21.72
CA PRO A 169 -15.69 -2.86 -23.02
C PRO A 169 -14.63 -2.13 -23.84
N TRP A 170 -14.55 -0.80 -23.66
CA TRP A 170 -13.56 0.04 -24.31
C TRP A 170 -12.12 -0.40 -23.98
N TRP A 171 -11.94 -1.04 -22.83
CA TRP A 171 -10.66 -1.58 -22.39
C TRP A 171 -10.67 -3.11 -22.42
N GLU A 172 -9.47 -3.67 -22.46
CA GLU A 172 -9.26 -5.09 -22.19
C GLU A 172 -8.80 -5.22 -20.73
N THR A 173 -9.60 -5.87 -19.89
CA THR A 173 -9.32 -6.01 -18.45
C THR A 173 -8.95 -7.44 -18.14
N THR A 174 -7.81 -7.63 -17.49
CA THR A 174 -7.36 -8.90 -16.93
C THR A 174 -7.35 -8.81 -15.41
N GLU A 175 -8.07 -9.70 -14.75
CA GLU A 175 -8.06 -9.86 -13.30
C GLU A 175 -7.11 -11.02 -12.94
N PHE A 176 -6.13 -10.77 -12.07
CA PHE A 176 -5.18 -11.79 -11.63
C PHE A 176 -5.56 -12.40 -10.29
N HIS A 177 -5.89 -11.56 -9.29
CA HIS A 177 -6.30 -11.99 -7.96
C HIS A 177 -6.94 -10.85 -7.15
N SER A 178 -7.57 -11.19 -6.03
CA SER A 178 -8.21 -10.25 -5.11
C SER A 178 -7.41 -9.93 -3.84
N HIS A 179 -6.20 -10.46 -3.69
CA HIS A 179 -5.31 -10.17 -2.55
C HIS A 179 -5.10 -8.68 -2.32
N VAL A 180 -5.23 -8.24 -1.07
CA VAL A 180 -4.97 -6.85 -0.67
C VAL A 180 -3.55 -6.78 -0.12
N TYR A 181 -2.68 -6.08 -0.82
CA TYR A 181 -1.28 -5.98 -0.48
C TYR A 181 -1.06 -5.03 0.70
N GLU A 182 -0.49 -5.55 1.77
CA GLU A 182 0.06 -4.69 2.81
C GLU A 182 1.15 -3.79 2.24
N LEU A 183 1.26 -2.54 2.71
CA LEU A 183 2.30 -1.63 2.20
C LEU A 183 3.70 -2.20 2.41
N GLY A 184 3.91 -2.93 3.51
CA GLY A 184 5.17 -3.65 3.78
C GLY A 184 5.46 -4.79 2.81
N GLU A 185 4.43 -5.42 2.25
CA GLU A 185 4.57 -6.48 1.25
C GLU A 185 5.05 -5.88 -0.08
N LEU A 186 4.41 -4.81 -0.56
CA LEU A 186 4.86 -4.10 -1.77
C LEU A 186 6.27 -3.53 -1.58
N ALA A 187 6.56 -2.93 -0.43
CA ALA A 187 7.88 -2.41 -0.11
C ALA A 187 8.97 -3.50 -0.04
N SER A 188 8.62 -4.78 0.12
CA SER A 188 9.60 -5.86 0.09
C SER A 188 10.06 -6.20 -1.34
N ALA A 189 9.27 -5.82 -2.35
CA ALA A 189 9.56 -6.05 -3.76
C ALA A 189 10.36 -4.93 -4.42
N VAL A 190 10.42 -3.76 -3.81
CA VAL A 190 11.10 -2.58 -4.35
C VAL A 190 12.02 -1.95 -3.33
N GLU A 191 13.14 -1.40 -3.78
CA GLU A 191 13.96 -0.60 -2.90
C GLU A 191 13.37 0.80 -2.78
N LEU A 192 12.93 1.13 -1.58
CA LEU A 192 12.45 2.48 -1.31
C LEU A 192 13.65 3.39 -1.21
N THR A 193 13.82 4.26 -2.21
CA THR A 193 14.64 5.46 -2.11
C THR A 193 13.93 6.46 -1.18
N VAL A 194 13.60 6.04 0.04
CA VAL A 194 13.38 7.00 1.11
C VAL A 194 14.74 7.63 1.27
N LYS A 195 14.91 8.88 0.78
CA LYS A 195 16.07 9.67 1.17
C LYS A 195 16.14 9.48 2.69
N PRO A 196 17.20 8.83 3.23
CA PRO A 196 17.30 8.65 4.67
C PRO A 196 17.06 10.03 5.22
N TRP A 197 16.03 10.15 6.07
CA TRP A 197 15.52 11.43 6.57
C TRP A 197 16.62 12.44 6.50
N ALA A 198 16.51 13.45 5.63
CA ALA A 198 17.61 14.39 5.40
C ALA A 198 18.23 14.66 6.77
N ILE A 199 19.44 14.11 6.96
CA ILE A 199 20.00 13.96 8.31
C ILE A 199 20.33 15.36 8.86
N GLY A 200 20.28 16.37 7.98
CA GLY A 200 20.35 17.77 8.31
C GLY A 200 19.00 18.51 8.22
N PRO A 201 18.91 19.65 8.93
CA PRO A 201 17.75 20.53 8.88
C PRO A 201 17.52 21.02 7.45
N LYS A 202 16.29 20.87 6.93
CA LYS A 202 15.86 21.54 5.70
C LYS A 202 15.51 22.99 6.04
N LEU A 203 16.54 23.79 6.29
CA LEU A 203 16.41 25.20 6.70
C LEU A 203 15.57 26.00 5.69
N ASP A 204 15.66 25.66 4.40
CA ASP A 204 14.91 26.34 3.32
C ASP A 204 13.38 26.09 3.35
N GLN A 205 12.91 25.08 4.09
CA GLN A 205 11.48 24.75 4.23
C GLN A 205 10.91 25.20 5.58
N VAL A 206 11.78 25.64 6.50
CA VAL A 206 11.40 26.08 7.84
C VAL A 206 11.17 27.58 7.77
N SER A 207 9.96 27.99 8.15
CA SER A 207 9.48 29.35 8.35
C SER A 207 10.56 30.43 8.54
N HIS A 208 10.32 31.64 8.01
CA HIS A 208 11.07 32.89 8.24
C HIS A 208 11.21 33.32 9.73
N SER A 209 10.88 32.45 10.71
CA SER A 209 11.00 32.71 12.14
C SER A 209 12.37 32.32 12.67
N ARG A 210 13.07 33.30 13.27
CA ARG A 210 14.34 33.15 13.99
C ARG A 210 14.30 32.03 15.04
N HIS A 211 13.17 31.90 15.76
CA HIS A 211 12.99 30.86 16.77
C HIS A 211 12.92 29.46 16.16
N CYS A 212 12.20 29.29 15.05
CA CYS A 212 12.07 28.01 14.38
C CYS A 212 13.40 27.57 13.78
N ILE A 213 14.16 28.50 13.19
CA ILE A 213 15.50 28.24 12.66
C ILE A 213 16.44 27.77 13.78
N LEU A 214 16.50 28.49 14.90
CA LEU A 214 17.36 28.11 16.04
C LEU A 214 16.95 26.75 16.61
N PHE A 215 15.65 26.51 16.78
CA PHE A 215 15.12 25.24 17.30
C PHE A 215 15.51 24.06 16.41
N GLU A 216 15.36 24.19 15.09
CA GLU A 216 15.70 23.16 14.12
C GLU A 216 17.20 22.85 14.14
N GLN A 217 18.06 23.87 14.09
CA GLN A 217 19.51 23.68 14.20
C GLN A 217 19.89 22.99 15.51
N LEU A 218 19.33 23.47 16.62
CA LEU A 218 19.67 22.99 17.96
C LEU A 218 19.20 21.55 18.20
N ARG A 219 18.03 21.14 17.72
CA ARG A 219 17.54 19.78 17.93
C ARG A 219 18.37 18.74 17.17
N TYR A 220 18.83 19.03 15.94
CA TYR A 220 19.68 18.11 15.20
C TYR A 220 21.07 18.00 15.83
N PHE A 221 21.64 19.11 16.30
CA PHE A 221 22.86 19.09 17.08
C PHE A 221 22.69 18.28 18.38
N ALA A 222 21.57 18.44 19.08
CA ALA A 222 21.26 17.65 20.27
C ALA A 222 21.20 16.14 19.95
N TYR A 223 20.56 15.76 18.85
CA TYR A 223 20.46 14.36 18.42
C TYR A 223 21.82 13.73 18.08
N SER A 224 22.78 14.51 17.57
CA SER A 224 24.09 13.99 17.18
C SER A 224 25.01 13.73 18.38
N ILE A 225 24.85 14.48 19.48
CA ILE A 225 25.72 14.37 20.65
C ILE A 225 25.10 13.61 21.83
N VAL A 226 23.77 13.50 21.92
CA VAL A 226 23.08 12.98 23.12
C VAL A 226 23.52 11.57 23.52
N ASN A 227 23.72 10.66 22.57
CA ASN A 227 24.16 9.30 22.89
C ASN A 227 25.58 9.30 23.47
N ARG A 228 26.49 10.07 22.87
CA ARG A 228 27.86 10.23 23.37
C ARG A 228 27.88 10.85 24.77
N GLU A 229 27.07 11.89 25.00
CA GLU A 229 27.01 12.57 26.32
C GLU A 229 26.34 11.70 27.39
N ARG A 230 25.44 10.77 27.03
CA ARG A 230 24.90 9.78 27.96
C ARG A 230 25.93 8.72 28.35
N GLU A 231 26.80 8.35 27.41
CA GLU A 231 27.82 7.33 27.62
C GLU A 231 29.06 7.86 28.35
N LEU A 232 29.53 9.06 28.00
CA LEU A 232 30.81 9.62 28.45
C LEU A 232 30.67 10.87 29.32
N GLY A 233 29.47 11.46 29.38
CA GLY A 233 29.24 12.77 29.98
C GLY A 233 28.12 12.76 31.02
N SER A 234 27.45 13.90 31.14
CA SER A 234 26.32 14.10 32.04
C SER A 234 25.29 15.02 31.41
N PHE A 235 24.07 15.06 31.96
CA PHE A 235 23.05 15.99 31.50
C PHE A 235 23.52 17.46 31.56
N GLU A 236 24.32 17.83 32.55
CA GLU A 236 24.87 19.18 32.65
C GLU A 236 25.90 19.50 31.56
N SER A 237 26.78 18.54 31.22
CA SER A 237 27.73 18.65 30.10
C SER A 237 27.00 18.81 28.75
N PHE A 238 25.95 18.01 28.56
CA PHE A 238 25.08 18.07 27.39
C PHE A 238 24.39 19.42 27.28
N MET A 239 23.77 19.90 28.35
CA MET A 239 23.10 21.21 28.39
C MET A 239 24.08 22.36 28.12
N ARG A 240 25.28 22.33 28.69
CA ARG A 240 26.33 23.33 28.43
C ARG A 240 26.75 23.36 26.96
N SER A 241 26.85 22.19 26.32
CA SER A 241 27.16 22.06 24.91
C SER A 241 26.03 22.62 24.02
N LEU A 242 24.77 22.39 24.39
CA LEU A 242 23.62 22.97 23.70
C LEU A 242 23.55 24.49 23.87
N ASP A 243 23.80 25.00 25.07
CA ASP A 243 23.86 26.44 25.33
C ASP A 243 24.93 27.08 24.43
N ALA A 244 26.18 26.59 24.49
CA ALA A 244 27.27 27.12 23.68
C ALA A 244 26.94 27.11 22.18
N TYR A 245 26.34 26.03 21.68
CA TYR A 245 25.90 25.93 20.29
C TYR A 245 24.84 26.97 19.95
N ALA A 246 23.81 27.13 20.79
CA ALA A 246 22.71 28.06 20.57
C ALA A 246 23.16 29.53 20.65
N TYR A 247 24.08 29.85 21.57
CA TYR A 247 24.68 31.18 21.66
C TYR A 247 25.47 31.53 20.40
N ASN A 248 26.29 30.61 19.89
CA ASN A 248 27.08 30.83 18.67
C ASN A 248 26.21 30.95 17.40
N HIS A 249 25.10 30.23 17.35
CA HIS A 249 24.16 30.26 16.22
C HIS A 249 23.13 31.40 16.30
N ASN A 250 23.12 32.19 17.39
CA ASN A 250 22.32 33.39 17.52
C ASN A 250 22.95 34.61 16.79
N SER A 251 23.27 34.43 15.51
CA SER A 251 23.87 35.45 14.65
C SER A 251 22.92 35.91 13.54
N PHE A 252 21.61 35.96 13.84
CA PHE A 252 20.55 36.31 12.90
C PHE A 252 20.71 37.70 12.27
N LEU A 253 21.30 38.67 12.98
CA LEU A 253 21.62 39.98 12.43
C LEU A 253 22.54 39.87 11.19
N LYS A 254 23.49 38.94 11.22
CA LYS A 254 24.41 38.67 10.08
C LYS A 254 23.73 37.88 8.96
N GLN A 255 22.57 37.29 9.22
CA GLN A 255 21.79 36.49 8.28
C GLN A 255 20.64 37.30 7.64
N GLY A 256 20.60 38.63 7.85
CA GLY A 256 19.61 39.53 7.24
C GLY A 256 18.36 39.79 8.06
N PHE A 257 18.32 39.35 9.34
CA PHE A 257 17.21 39.69 10.25
C PHE A 257 17.45 41.03 10.95
N SER A 258 16.37 41.64 11.46
CA SER A 258 16.40 42.93 12.15
C SER A 258 17.16 42.89 13.48
N GLU A 259 17.15 41.77 14.19
CA GLU A 259 17.79 41.62 15.50
C GLU A 259 18.05 40.14 15.85
N ASN A 260 19.02 39.90 16.74
CA ASN A 260 19.27 38.58 17.32
C ASN A 260 18.21 38.22 18.38
N LEU A 261 18.06 36.92 18.69
CA LEU A 261 17.16 36.50 19.76
C LEU A 261 17.70 36.91 21.13
N PRO A 262 16.82 37.32 22.07
CA PRO A 262 17.24 37.63 23.43
C PRO A 262 17.68 36.36 24.16
N LEU A 263 18.60 36.52 25.13
CA LEU A 263 19.20 35.38 25.85
C LEU A 263 18.18 34.53 26.59
N SER A 264 17.09 35.12 27.08
CA SER A 264 15.97 34.42 27.71
C SER A 264 15.31 33.42 26.76
N SER A 265 15.13 33.81 25.50
CA SER A 265 14.53 32.97 24.45
C SER A 265 15.44 31.81 24.04
N ILE A 266 16.75 32.07 23.99
CA ILE A 266 17.76 31.03 23.71
C ILE A 266 17.72 29.98 24.82
N ARG A 267 17.82 30.40 26.08
CA ARG A 267 17.79 29.50 27.24
C ARG A 267 16.50 28.69 27.30
N ALA A 268 15.35 29.29 26.99
CA ALA A 268 14.08 28.59 26.91
C ALA A 268 14.09 27.48 25.84
N THR A 269 14.62 27.79 24.67
CA THR A 269 14.75 26.85 23.54
C THR A 269 15.70 25.69 23.89
N VAL A 270 16.87 26.00 24.47
CA VAL A 270 17.86 25.01 24.93
C VAL A 270 17.27 24.10 25.99
N LYS A 271 16.57 24.65 26.99
CA LYS A 271 15.90 23.87 28.03
C LYS A 271 14.84 22.92 27.47
N SER A 272 14.06 23.38 26.49
CA SER A 272 13.03 22.56 25.86
C SER A 272 13.64 21.41 25.04
N VAL A 273 14.58 21.73 24.15
CA VAL A 273 15.25 20.73 23.30
C VAL A 273 16.06 19.75 24.12
N GLY A 274 16.84 20.24 25.09
CA GLY A 274 17.73 19.43 25.91
C GLY A 274 16.98 18.42 26.76
N ARG A 275 15.94 18.85 27.49
CA ARG A 275 15.12 17.92 28.30
C ARG A 275 14.45 16.86 27.46
N TRP A 276 13.75 17.26 26.40
CA TRP A 276 13.05 16.31 25.55
C TRP A 276 14.02 15.30 24.91
N THR A 277 15.17 15.78 24.42
CA THR A 277 16.16 14.91 23.78
C THR A 277 16.77 13.95 24.79
N TRP A 278 17.12 14.42 25.98
CA TRP A 278 17.70 13.58 27.01
C TRP A 278 16.74 12.52 27.56
N ASP A 279 15.44 12.81 27.66
CA ASP A 279 14.48 11.88 28.25
C ASP A 279 13.77 10.98 27.24
N ARG A 280 13.56 11.47 26.01
CA ARG A 280 12.66 10.84 25.02
C ARG A 280 13.34 10.39 23.74
N TYR A 281 14.50 10.93 23.40
CA TYR A 281 15.18 10.57 22.16
C TYR A 281 16.08 9.36 22.37
N THR A 282 15.73 8.21 21.78
CA THR A 282 16.49 6.96 21.89
C THR A 282 17.36 6.66 20.67
N GLY A 283 17.38 7.53 19.66
CA GLY A 283 18.32 7.49 18.53
C GLY A 283 18.53 6.10 17.92
N ASP A 284 17.50 5.25 17.93
CA ASP A 284 17.69 3.84 17.65
C ASP A 284 17.77 3.63 16.13
N ARG A 285 18.97 3.32 15.64
CA ARG A 285 19.23 2.90 14.25
C ARG A 285 18.78 1.46 14.01
N ARG A 286 17.73 0.99 14.68
CA ARG A 286 16.96 -0.18 14.23
C ARG A 286 16.16 0.20 13.00
N CYS A 287 16.87 0.52 11.92
CA CYS A 287 16.28 0.51 10.60
C CYS A 287 15.77 -0.91 10.37
N HIS A 288 14.48 -1.07 10.07
CA HIS A 288 13.97 -2.32 9.54
C HIS A 288 14.71 -2.59 8.22
N ARG A 289 15.78 -3.40 8.25
CA ARG A 289 16.70 -3.72 7.13
C ARG A 289 16.05 -4.64 6.07
N GLY A 290 14.78 -4.42 5.80
CA GLY A 290 13.95 -5.30 4.97
C GLY A 290 13.81 -6.71 5.55
N ALA A 291 13.05 -7.54 4.85
CA ALA A 291 12.76 -8.92 5.27
C ALA A 291 14.01 -9.82 5.32
N MET A 292 15.11 -9.44 4.64
CA MET A 292 16.35 -10.22 4.54
C MET A 292 17.49 -9.74 5.46
N GLN A 293 17.36 -8.58 6.11
CA GLN A 293 18.41 -7.99 6.96
C GLN A 293 19.80 -7.97 6.30
N LEU A 294 19.87 -7.68 4.99
CA LEU A 294 21.11 -7.71 4.22
C LEU A 294 22.12 -6.67 4.75
N ASP A 295 23.40 -7.01 4.65
CA ASP A 295 24.49 -6.15 5.11
C ASP A 295 24.56 -4.84 4.29
N SER A 296 24.91 -3.74 4.96
CA SER A 296 25.08 -2.41 4.36
C SER A 296 26.32 -2.27 3.49
N SER A 297 27.28 -3.19 3.62
CA SER A 297 28.49 -3.22 2.80
C SER A 297 28.24 -3.69 1.36
N LEU A 298 27.14 -4.43 1.13
CA LEU A 298 26.77 -4.94 -0.18
C LEU A 298 26.33 -3.81 -1.11
N SER A 299 26.75 -3.92 -2.38
CA SER A 299 26.33 -2.95 -3.38
C SER A 299 24.80 -2.96 -3.56
N LEU A 300 24.27 -1.84 -4.04
CA LEU A 300 22.85 -1.68 -4.33
C LEU A 300 22.32 -2.81 -5.23
N THR A 301 23.06 -3.07 -6.32
CA THR A 301 22.73 -4.06 -7.33
C THR A 301 22.69 -5.48 -6.77
N GLU A 302 23.62 -5.83 -5.88
CA GLU A 302 23.65 -7.16 -5.25
C GLU A 302 22.50 -7.35 -4.26
N ARG A 303 22.19 -6.33 -3.46
CA ARG A 303 21.05 -6.38 -2.54
C ARG A 303 19.73 -6.54 -3.30
N GLN A 304 19.58 -5.85 -4.43
CA GLN A 304 18.41 -5.97 -5.31
C GLN A 304 18.30 -7.36 -5.94
N SER A 305 19.41 -7.90 -6.45
CA SER A 305 19.45 -9.26 -7.01
C SER A 305 19.05 -10.31 -5.98
N LEU A 306 19.56 -10.22 -4.75
CA LEU A 306 19.23 -11.14 -3.66
C LEU A 306 17.76 -11.04 -3.23
N ALA A 307 17.23 -9.82 -3.12
CA ALA A 307 15.82 -9.60 -2.78
C ALA A 307 14.88 -10.14 -3.89
N ALA A 308 15.16 -9.84 -5.16
CA ALA A 308 14.39 -10.33 -6.29
C ALA A 308 14.42 -11.86 -6.36
N LYS A 309 15.58 -12.48 -6.14
CA LYS A 309 15.72 -13.93 -6.11
C LYS A 309 14.86 -14.56 -5.01
N ARG A 310 14.89 -14.02 -3.79
CA ARG A 310 14.04 -14.49 -2.68
C ARG A 310 12.55 -14.39 -3.02
N THR A 311 12.11 -13.25 -3.53
CA THR A 311 10.69 -13.02 -3.86
C THR A 311 10.24 -13.97 -4.97
N ASN A 312 11.07 -14.16 -6.00
CA ASN A 312 10.76 -15.10 -7.06
C ASN A 312 10.70 -16.55 -6.55
N GLU A 313 11.65 -16.98 -5.70
CA GLU A 313 11.63 -18.31 -5.07
C GLU A 313 10.37 -18.56 -4.25
N LEU A 314 9.93 -17.56 -3.45
CA LEU A 314 8.69 -17.65 -2.67
C LEU A 314 7.46 -17.75 -3.59
N ARG A 315 7.40 -16.95 -4.65
CA ARG A 315 6.33 -16.99 -5.66
C ARG A 315 6.29 -18.34 -6.38
N HIS A 316 7.45 -18.88 -6.76
CA HIS A 316 7.57 -20.20 -7.36
C HIS A 316 6.99 -21.25 -6.41
N LYS A 317 7.44 -21.32 -5.15
CA LYS A 317 6.95 -22.29 -4.16
C LYS A 317 5.44 -22.17 -3.90
N ALA A 318 4.90 -20.96 -3.82
CA ALA A 318 3.48 -20.73 -3.66
C ALA A 318 2.68 -21.22 -4.87
N THR A 319 3.16 -20.93 -6.08
CA THR A 319 2.56 -21.40 -7.34
C THR A 319 2.60 -22.92 -7.45
N GLU A 320 3.73 -23.56 -7.13
CA GLU A 320 3.83 -25.01 -7.10
C GLU A 320 2.84 -25.62 -6.10
N SER A 321 2.69 -25.01 -4.93
CA SER A 321 1.76 -25.50 -3.89
C SER A 321 0.31 -25.44 -4.36
N LYS A 322 -0.10 -24.36 -5.04
CA LYS A 322 -1.44 -24.23 -5.65
C LYS A 322 -1.67 -25.28 -6.73
N ILE A 323 -0.69 -25.49 -7.61
CA ILE A 323 -0.77 -26.50 -8.68
C ILE A 323 -0.86 -27.91 -8.08
N ARG A 324 -0.02 -28.26 -7.09
CA ARG A 324 -0.08 -29.55 -6.38
C ARG A 324 -1.44 -29.77 -5.71
N ALA A 325 -1.98 -28.75 -5.04
CA ALA A 325 -3.29 -28.83 -4.39
C ALA A 325 -4.42 -29.07 -5.42
N ALA A 326 -4.42 -28.33 -6.54
CA ALA A 326 -5.38 -28.50 -7.62
C ALA A 326 -5.29 -29.89 -8.27
N CYS A 327 -4.08 -30.43 -8.47
CA CYS A 327 -3.90 -31.77 -9.00
C CYS A 327 -4.47 -32.85 -8.05
N ARG A 328 -4.17 -32.76 -6.75
CA ARG A 328 -4.73 -33.70 -5.75
C ARG A 328 -6.25 -33.65 -5.72
N GLN A 329 -6.82 -32.44 -5.74
CA GLN A 329 -8.27 -32.27 -5.75
C GLN A 329 -8.93 -32.87 -7.01
N LEU A 330 -8.28 -32.80 -8.17
CA LEU A 330 -8.78 -33.45 -9.39
C LEU A 330 -8.69 -34.97 -9.32
N GLN A 331 -7.62 -35.51 -8.72
CA GLN A 331 -7.47 -36.95 -8.49
C GLN A 331 -8.53 -37.49 -7.53
N ASP A 332 -8.78 -36.78 -6.42
CA ASP A 332 -9.82 -37.14 -5.45
C ASP A 332 -11.23 -37.14 -6.09
N GLN A 333 -11.45 -36.31 -7.12
CA GLN A 333 -12.69 -36.26 -7.90
C GLN A 333 -12.74 -37.29 -9.04
N GLY A 334 -11.68 -38.09 -9.26
CA GLY A 334 -11.57 -39.03 -10.38
C GLY A 334 -11.51 -38.35 -11.76
N LYS A 335 -11.17 -37.06 -11.82
CA LYS A 335 -11.07 -36.29 -13.08
C LYS A 335 -9.66 -36.35 -13.64
N ALA A 336 -9.56 -36.35 -14.97
CA ALA A 336 -8.27 -36.31 -15.65
C ALA A 336 -7.50 -35.01 -15.33
N LEU A 337 -6.18 -35.12 -15.19
CA LEU A 337 -5.27 -34.00 -14.95
C LEU A 337 -5.03 -33.18 -16.23
N VAL A 338 -6.07 -32.47 -16.66
CA VAL A 338 -6.02 -31.58 -17.83
C VAL A 338 -5.51 -30.19 -17.42
N ARG A 339 -4.57 -29.64 -18.19
CA ARG A 339 -3.92 -28.34 -17.90
C ARG A 339 -4.92 -27.20 -17.69
N SER A 340 -6.00 -27.15 -18.47
CA SER A 340 -7.07 -26.15 -18.33
C SER A 340 -7.80 -26.27 -17.00
N ALA A 341 -8.17 -27.49 -16.59
CA ALA A 341 -8.86 -27.74 -15.32
C ALA A 341 -7.98 -27.39 -14.12
N ILE A 342 -6.68 -27.71 -14.18
CA ILE A 342 -5.71 -27.37 -13.13
C ILE A 342 -5.54 -25.85 -13.03
N ALA A 343 -5.43 -25.15 -14.16
CA ALA A 343 -5.31 -23.70 -14.22
C ALA A 343 -6.51 -23.00 -13.56
N THR A 344 -7.73 -23.45 -13.90
CA THR A 344 -8.97 -22.92 -13.31
C THR A 344 -9.04 -23.15 -11.80
N LEU A 345 -8.71 -24.35 -11.31
CA LEU A 345 -8.75 -24.67 -9.87
C LEU A 345 -7.63 -23.98 -9.07
N ALA A 346 -6.43 -23.89 -9.63
CA ALA A 346 -5.29 -23.26 -8.97
C ALA A 346 -5.33 -21.71 -9.04
N GLY A 347 -6.22 -21.13 -9.85
CA GLY A 347 -6.30 -19.69 -10.08
C GLY A 347 -5.05 -19.13 -10.77
N VAL A 348 -4.49 -19.87 -11.72
CA VAL A 348 -3.30 -19.49 -12.51
C VAL A 348 -3.55 -19.68 -14.00
N SER A 349 -2.71 -19.08 -14.86
CA SER A 349 -2.88 -19.25 -16.31
C SER A 349 -2.50 -20.65 -16.78
N VAL A 350 -3.11 -21.10 -17.89
CA VAL A 350 -2.75 -22.39 -18.53
C VAL A 350 -1.28 -22.43 -18.94
N ARG A 351 -0.71 -21.28 -19.34
CA ARG A 351 0.71 -21.14 -19.68
C ARG A 351 1.60 -21.36 -18.46
N THR A 352 1.20 -20.81 -17.30
CA THR A 352 1.90 -21.04 -16.03
C THR A 352 1.92 -22.53 -15.73
N VAL A 353 0.78 -23.23 -15.78
CA VAL A 353 0.73 -24.69 -15.56
C VAL A 353 1.67 -25.45 -16.51
N ALA A 354 1.77 -25.02 -17.77
CA ALA A 354 2.68 -25.63 -18.74
C ALA A 354 4.17 -25.49 -18.38
N SER A 355 4.56 -24.43 -17.67
CA SER A 355 5.94 -24.27 -17.18
C SER A 355 6.28 -25.19 -15.98
N TYR A 356 5.26 -25.71 -15.27
CA TYR A 356 5.42 -26.61 -14.12
C TYR A 356 5.08 -28.07 -14.48
N THR A 357 5.53 -28.55 -15.65
CA THR A 357 5.28 -29.94 -16.09
C THR A 357 5.80 -31.00 -15.12
N HIS A 358 6.90 -30.71 -14.41
CA HIS A 358 7.49 -31.63 -13.44
C HIS A 358 6.52 -32.01 -12.31
N ILE A 359 5.64 -31.10 -11.89
CA ILE A 359 4.62 -31.37 -10.86
C ILE A 359 3.60 -32.38 -11.37
N LEU A 360 3.22 -32.31 -12.64
CA LEU A 360 2.27 -33.24 -13.24
C LEU A 360 2.86 -34.65 -13.30
N THR A 361 4.16 -34.75 -13.61
CA THR A 361 4.90 -36.01 -13.58
C THR A 361 5.00 -36.56 -12.14
N GLU A 362 5.35 -35.71 -11.17
CA GLU A 362 5.44 -36.05 -9.74
C GLU A 362 4.11 -36.60 -9.21
N VAL A 363 3.01 -35.90 -9.46
CA VAL A 363 1.68 -36.25 -8.95
C VAL A 363 1.06 -37.45 -9.68
N SER A 364 1.50 -37.74 -10.91
CA SER A 364 1.07 -38.93 -11.66
C SER A 364 1.82 -40.20 -11.25
N GLN A 365 2.97 -40.08 -10.57
CA GLN A 365 3.66 -41.24 -10.02
C GLN A 365 3.02 -41.66 -8.70
N PRO A 366 2.53 -42.90 -8.56
CA PRO A 366 1.99 -43.38 -7.30
C PRO A 366 3.14 -43.44 -6.28
N SER A 367 3.12 -42.54 -5.29
CA SER A 367 4.05 -42.61 -4.16
C SER A 367 3.66 -43.85 -3.36
N SER A 368 4.41 -44.94 -3.49
CA SER A 368 4.26 -46.12 -2.65
C SER A 368 4.70 -45.76 -1.23
N VAL A 369 3.78 -45.22 -0.43
CA VAL A 369 3.99 -45.03 1.00
C VAL A 369 3.88 -46.41 1.66
N SER A 370 5.01 -47.08 1.80
CA SER A 370 5.13 -48.30 2.61
C SER A 370 4.89 -47.93 4.07
N VAL A 371 3.65 -48.05 4.52
CA VAL A 371 3.29 -47.95 5.94
C VAL A 371 3.97 -49.12 6.65
N LEU A 372 5.07 -48.85 7.37
CA LEU A 372 5.68 -49.80 8.29
C LEU A 372 4.67 -50.17 9.38
N ARG A 373 3.99 -51.29 9.17
CA ARG A 373 3.07 -51.90 10.13
C ARG A 373 3.92 -52.44 11.28
N GLY A 374 4.03 -51.67 12.36
CA GLY A 374 4.69 -52.11 13.59
C GLY A 374 4.04 -53.40 14.10
N THR A 375 4.76 -54.51 13.99
CA THR A 375 4.36 -55.80 14.56
C THR A 375 4.38 -55.71 16.09
N ARG A 376 3.20 -55.74 16.71
CA ARG A 376 3.05 -56.12 18.12
C ARG A 376 3.48 -57.58 18.28
N GLN A 377 4.56 -57.83 19.01
CA GLN A 377 4.86 -59.15 19.55
C GLN A 377 4.30 -59.27 20.98
N PRO A 378 3.75 -60.44 21.36
CA PRO A 378 3.06 -60.65 22.63
C PRO A 378 4.02 -60.91 23.79
N ALA A 379 3.57 -60.54 24.99
CA ALA A 379 4.26 -60.74 26.25
C ALA A 379 4.47 -62.24 26.58
N LYS A 380 5.66 -62.57 27.09
CA LYS A 380 5.92 -63.80 27.87
C LYS A 380 6.33 -63.42 29.29
N ALA A 381 5.61 -63.96 30.25
CA ALA A 381 5.94 -63.98 31.67
C ALA A 381 6.94 -65.11 31.99
N ALA A 382 7.91 -64.86 32.87
CA ALA A 382 8.08 -65.59 34.14
C ALA A 382 9.47 -65.38 34.80
N THR A 383 9.40 -65.18 36.13
CA THR A 383 10.30 -65.63 37.22
C THR A 383 11.61 -64.89 37.56
N GLY A 384 11.78 -64.70 38.89
CA GLY A 384 12.81 -63.90 39.59
C GLY A 384 14.22 -64.51 39.60
N ALA A 385 15.23 -63.99 40.33
CA ALA A 385 15.24 -63.20 41.55
C ALA A 385 16.60 -62.51 41.80
N HIS A 386 16.61 -61.55 42.74
CA HIS A 386 17.70 -61.07 43.63
C HIS A 386 18.66 -59.92 43.23
N GLY A 387 18.74 -58.93 44.15
CA GLY A 387 19.89 -58.04 44.42
C GLY A 387 19.71 -56.55 44.04
N GLN A 388 18.92 -55.76 44.80
CA GLN A 388 19.34 -54.78 45.83
C GLN A 388 19.86 -53.41 45.28
N VAL A 389 18.99 -52.36 45.21
CA VAL A 389 18.90 -51.14 46.08
C VAL A 389 20.07 -50.16 45.85
N ASP A 390 19.90 -48.94 45.30
CA ASP A 390 19.31 -47.68 45.82
C ASP A 390 19.30 -46.66 44.65
N SER A 391 18.59 -45.53 44.57
CA SER A 391 17.64 -44.79 45.39
C SER A 391 17.08 -43.63 44.52
N THR A 392 15.91 -43.11 44.90
CA THR A 392 15.39 -41.74 44.62
C THR A 392 14.54 -41.49 43.35
N THR A 393 13.24 -41.66 43.54
CA THR A 393 12.07 -41.07 42.83
C THR A 393 11.88 -39.58 43.24
N PRO A 394 10.90 -38.76 42.77
CA PRO A 394 9.84 -39.03 41.78
C PRO A 394 9.50 -37.90 40.76
N GLN A 395 8.68 -38.30 39.78
CA GLN A 395 7.79 -37.47 38.94
C GLN A 395 6.91 -36.48 39.72
N PRO A 396 6.28 -35.52 39.02
CA PRO A 396 4.91 -35.14 39.31
C PRO A 396 3.96 -35.52 38.15
N ALA A 397 2.82 -36.10 38.54
CA ALA A 397 1.61 -36.24 37.75
C ALA A 397 0.48 -35.42 38.43
N PRO A 398 -0.69 -35.22 37.79
CA PRO A 398 -1.44 -33.96 37.81
C PRO A 398 -2.61 -33.91 38.80
N GLY A 399 -3.11 -32.71 39.12
CA GLY A 399 -4.34 -32.55 39.91
C GLY A 399 -4.79 -31.11 40.21
N GLN A 400 -5.82 -30.67 39.48
CA GLN A 400 -6.99 -29.85 39.86
C GLN A 400 -6.93 -28.59 40.77
N ALA A 401 -7.42 -27.50 40.17
CA ALA A 401 -8.46 -26.55 40.62
C ALA A 401 -8.43 -25.96 42.04
N ALA A 402 -8.33 -24.62 42.11
CA ALA A 402 -8.97 -23.83 43.16
C ALA A 402 -9.46 -22.48 42.63
N ASN A 403 -10.67 -22.16 43.06
CA ASN A 403 -11.59 -21.11 42.68
C ASN A 403 -11.25 -19.78 43.39
N ARG A 404 -11.38 -18.61 42.74
CA ARG A 404 -11.71 -17.33 43.43
C ARG A 404 -12.30 -16.28 42.45
N ARG A 405 -13.58 -15.95 42.71
CA ARG A 405 -14.38 -14.72 42.43
C ARG A 405 -13.54 -13.42 42.54
N ALA A 406 -13.84 -12.24 42.00
CA ALA A 406 -14.85 -11.54 41.16
C ALA A 406 -14.25 -10.10 40.92
N PRO A 407 -14.90 -9.05 40.34
CA PRO A 407 -16.21 -8.94 39.67
C PRO A 407 -16.15 -8.33 38.25
N GLY A 408 -17.26 -8.47 37.53
CA GLY A 408 -17.50 -7.84 36.23
C GLY A 408 -17.89 -6.36 36.31
N VAL A 409 -17.62 -5.65 35.23
CA VAL A 409 -18.29 -4.41 34.87
C VAL A 409 -18.90 -4.62 33.48
N GLN A 410 -20.22 -4.61 33.44
CA GLN A 410 -21.04 -4.46 32.25
C GLN A 410 -21.03 -2.97 31.87
N SER A 411 -20.83 -2.67 30.59
CA SER A 411 -21.35 -1.43 29.98
C SER A 411 -21.86 -1.77 28.59
N GLY A 412 -23.20 -1.87 28.50
CA GLY A 412 -23.92 -1.94 27.25
C GLY A 412 -24.06 -0.56 26.61
N VAL A 413 -23.98 -0.56 25.28
CA VAL A 413 -24.85 0.11 24.31
C VAL A 413 -25.49 1.45 24.74
N HIS A 414 -24.99 2.55 24.17
CA HIS A 414 -25.85 3.64 23.71
C HIS A 414 -25.42 4.10 22.32
N GLN A 415 -26.16 3.61 21.34
CA GLN A 415 -26.17 4.05 19.96
C GLN A 415 -27.06 5.32 19.89
N ILE A 416 -26.45 6.50 19.75
CA ILE A 416 -27.19 7.74 19.52
C ILE A 416 -27.28 7.95 18.01
N SER A 417 -28.49 7.81 17.47
CA SER A 417 -28.84 8.15 16.09
C SER A 417 -28.93 9.66 15.95
N ALA A 418 -28.10 10.26 15.10
CA ALA A 418 -28.26 11.64 14.67
C ALA A 418 -29.15 11.67 13.41
N VAL A 419 -30.42 12.06 13.59
CA VAL A 419 -31.34 12.39 12.50
C VAL A 419 -31.04 13.84 12.07
N PRO A 420 -30.75 14.14 10.80
CA PRO A 420 -30.66 15.51 10.33
C PRO A 420 -32.07 16.10 10.19
N LYS A 421 -32.37 17.15 10.98
CA LYS A 421 -33.57 17.99 10.76
C LYS A 421 -33.41 18.74 9.43
N GLY A 422 -34.39 18.57 8.54
CA GLY A 422 -34.52 19.36 7.31
C GLY A 422 -34.83 20.83 7.59
N PRO A 423 -34.79 21.69 6.55
CA PRO A 423 -34.96 23.12 6.69
C PRO A 423 -36.44 23.45 6.97
N GLN A 424 -36.70 24.26 8.01
CA GLN A 424 -37.98 24.94 8.16
C GLN A 424 -37.93 26.29 7.44
N ALA A 425 -38.93 26.49 6.58
CA ALA A 425 -39.20 27.74 5.90
C ALA A 425 -40.05 28.66 6.79
N GLY A 426 -39.72 29.96 6.76
CA GLY A 426 -40.66 31.06 6.94
C GLY A 426 -40.80 31.62 8.34
N GLU A 427 -40.28 32.84 8.55
CA GLU A 427 -41.14 34.02 8.70
C GLU A 427 -40.36 35.32 8.51
N ARG A 428 -41.11 36.37 8.16
CA ARG A 428 -40.70 37.60 7.49
C ARG A 428 -41.03 38.78 8.41
N LEU A 429 -40.05 39.59 8.80
CA LEU A 429 -40.24 40.91 9.45
C LEU A 429 -39.10 41.83 8.95
N THR A 430 -39.31 42.63 7.90
CA THR A 430 -39.67 44.07 7.92
C THR A 430 -38.64 45.00 8.56
N LYS A 431 -37.95 45.76 7.68
CA LYS A 431 -37.54 47.18 7.72
C LYS A 431 -37.25 47.84 9.07
N GLU A 432 -36.08 48.47 9.17
CA GLU A 432 -35.82 49.91 9.40
C GLU A 432 -34.29 50.14 9.28
N HIS A 433 -33.82 50.86 8.25
CA HIS A 433 -33.33 52.25 8.32
C HIS A 433 -32.31 52.52 9.44
N ASP A 434 -31.04 52.73 9.06
CA ASP A 434 -30.40 54.04 9.21
C ASP A 434 -29.02 54.09 8.52
N ASP A 435 -28.91 55.05 7.59
CA ASP A 435 -27.66 55.67 7.16
C ASP A 435 -27.17 56.59 8.29
N CYS A 436 -25.88 56.60 8.62
CA CYS A 436 -25.06 57.81 8.57
C CYS A 436 -23.60 57.55 8.99
N SER A 437 -22.70 58.17 8.21
CA SER A 437 -21.29 58.56 8.48
C SER A 437 -20.20 57.52 8.25
#